data_AF-A0AAD7M3L9-F1
#
_entry.id   AF-A0AAD7M3L9-F1
#
_cell.length_a   1.000
_cell.length_b   1.000
_cell.length_c   1.000
_cell.angle_alpha   90.00
_cell.angle_beta   90.00
_cell.angle_gamma   90.00
#
_symmetry.space_group_name_H-M   'P 1'
#
loop_
_entity.id
_entity.type
_entity.pdbx_description
1 polymer ?
#
loop_
_entity_poly.entity_id
_entity_poly.type
_entity_poly.pdbx_seq_one_letter_code
_entity_poly.pdbx_strand_id
1 'polypeptide(L)'
;MVISDQWTAYKEDDVEKAVTVKEIILNDVWWYKVDYIIAFTAPIYDMLRVTDTDKLTLHLVYDMWDTMIEKVRVTILRHEGKEANDQSTFYDVVYSILIDRWTKSCTPLHCMAHSLNLR
;
A
#
# COMPACT_ATOMS: atom_id res chain seq x y z
N MET A 1 -3.79 -22.28 -9.32
CA MET A 1 -4.60 -21.85 -10.49
C MET A 1 -4.09 -22.50 -11.77
N VAL A 2 -2.84 -22.30 -12.18
CA VAL A 2 -2.25 -22.94 -13.38
C VAL A 2 -1.79 -24.40 -13.15
N ILE A 3 -1.52 -24.77 -11.89
CA ILE A 3 -1.07 -26.11 -11.48
C ILE A 3 -2.26 -27.00 -11.05
N SER A 4 -3.49 -26.48 -11.10
CA SER A 4 -4.69 -27.23 -10.74
C SER A 4 -5.11 -28.13 -11.89
N ASP A 5 -5.65 -29.32 -11.58
CA ASP A 5 -6.24 -30.22 -12.57
C ASP A 5 -7.38 -29.56 -13.36
N GLN A 6 -8.01 -28.52 -12.80
CA GLN A 6 -9.08 -27.75 -13.43
C GLN A 6 -8.57 -26.79 -14.52
N TRP A 7 -7.26 -26.54 -14.61
CA TRP A 7 -6.66 -25.62 -15.60
C TRP A 7 -6.85 -26.09 -17.04
N THR A 8 -6.92 -27.40 -17.27
CA THR A 8 -7.17 -27.99 -18.60
C THR A 8 -8.53 -27.55 -19.16
N ALA A 9 -9.57 -27.48 -18.32
CA ALA A 9 -10.88 -27.00 -18.71
C ALA A 9 -10.89 -25.49 -19.03
N TYR A 10 -10.15 -24.68 -18.27
CA TYR A 10 -10.09 -23.22 -18.49
C TYR A 10 -9.28 -22.78 -19.71
N LYS A 11 -8.36 -23.62 -20.18
CA LYS A 11 -7.52 -23.34 -21.36
C LYS A 11 -8.29 -23.44 -22.67
N GLU A 12 -9.34 -24.26 -22.74
CA GLU A 12 -10.02 -24.60 -24.00
C GLU A 12 -10.81 -23.43 -24.58
N ASP A 13 -11.26 -22.49 -23.75
CA ASP A 13 -12.04 -21.31 -24.17
C ASP A 13 -11.19 -20.29 -24.95
N ASP A 14 -9.95 -20.03 -24.52
CA ASP A 14 -9.03 -19.10 -25.18
C ASP A 14 -7.57 -19.52 -24.91
N VAL A 15 -7.05 -20.35 -25.81
CA VAL A 15 -5.72 -20.97 -25.66
C VAL A 15 -4.60 -19.93 -25.65
N GLU A 16 -4.72 -18.85 -26.41
CA GLU A 16 -3.69 -17.81 -26.51
C GLU A 16 -3.61 -16.96 -25.23
N LYS A 17 -4.76 -16.57 -24.67
CA LYS A 17 -4.80 -15.89 -23.37
C LYS A 17 -4.34 -16.81 -22.24
N ALA A 18 -4.73 -18.09 -22.28
CA ALA A 18 -4.31 -19.06 -21.25
C ALA A 18 -2.78 -19.24 -21.22
N VAL A 19 -2.12 -19.26 -22.38
CA VAL A 19 -0.65 -19.28 -22.45
C VAL A 19 -0.04 -18.02 -21.83
N THR A 20 -0.54 -16.85 -22.21
CA THR A 20 -0.08 -15.56 -21.66
C THR A 20 -0.24 -15.50 -20.13
N VAL A 21 -1.40 -15.92 -19.61
CA VAL A 21 -1.66 -15.95 -18.15
C VAL A 21 -0.72 -16.92 -17.45
N LYS A 22 -0.47 -18.09 -18.04
CA LYS A 22 0.50 -19.06 -17.50
C LYS A 22 1.91 -18.48 -17.46
N GLU A 23 2.34 -17.79 -18.51
CA GLU A 23 3.66 -17.14 -18.56
C GLU A 23 3.80 -16.04 -17.50
N ILE A 24 2.77 -15.20 -17.31
CA ILE A 24 2.77 -14.15 -16.29
C ILE A 24 2.82 -14.75 -14.88
N ILE A 25 1.98 -15.75 -14.60
CA ILE A 25 1.90 -16.38 -13.27
C ILE A 25 3.19 -17.14 -12.92
N LEU A 26 3.93 -17.65 -13.91
CA LEU A 26 5.21 -18.32 -13.69
C LEU A 26 6.41 -17.37 -13.73
N ASN A 27 6.19 -16.07 -13.91
CA ASN A 27 7.27 -15.10 -14.00
C ASN A 27 7.63 -14.55 -12.61
N ASP A 28 8.81 -14.91 -12.11
CA ASP A 28 9.32 -14.44 -10.81
C ASP A 28 9.49 -12.92 -10.74
N VAL A 29 9.90 -12.28 -11.84
CA VAL A 29 10.04 -10.81 -11.92
C VAL A 29 8.69 -10.12 -11.81
N TRP A 30 7.62 -10.76 -12.30
CA TRP A 30 6.26 -10.24 -12.13
C TRP A 30 5.84 -10.29 -10.66
N TRP A 31 6.07 -11.41 -9.98
CA TRP A 31 5.77 -11.54 -8.55
C TRP A 31 6.57 -10.58 -7.68
N TYR A 32 7.85 -10.35 -8.00
CA TYR A 32 8.65 -9.34 -7.29
C TYR A 32 8.01 -7.94 -7.35
N LYS A 33 7.45 -7.55 -8.51
CA LYS A 33 6.73 -6.27 -8.64
C LYS A 33 5.44 -6.25 -7.83
N VAL A 34 4.70 -7.36 -7.80
CA VAL A 34 3.47 -7.48 -7.01
C VAL A 34 3.79 -7.38 -5.53
N ASP A 35 4.80 -8.11 -5.05
CA ASP A 35 5.27 -8.06 -3.67
C ASP A 35 5.70 -6.66 -3.28
N TYR A 36 6.39 -5.94 -4.16
CA TYR A 36 6.74 -4.54 -3.94
C TYR A 36 5.49 -3.66 -3.78
N ILE A 37 4.51 -3.78 -4.68
CA ILE A 37 3.25 -3.02 -4.60
C ILE A 37 2.55 -3.28 -3.28
N ILE A 38 2.45 -4.55 -2.89
CA ILE A 38 1.83 -4.93 -1.61
C ILE A 38 2.64 -4.36 -0.44
N ALA A 39 3.97 -4.41 -0.48
CA ALA A 39 4.82 -3.98 0.60
C ALA A 39 4.64 -2.49 0.95
N PHE A 40 4.62 -1.59 -0.05
CA PHE A 40 4.45 -0.16 0.24
C PHE A 40 2.99 0.24 0.44
N THR A 41 2.01 -0.54 -0.05
CA THR A 41 0.58 -0.26 0.19
C THR A 41 0.06 -0.83 1.51
N ALA A 42 0.73 -1.84 2.09
CA ALA A 42 0.34 -2.44 3.35
C ALA A 42 0.21 -1.44 4.52
N PRO A 43 1.15 -0.49 4.76
CA PRO A 43 1.00 0.51 5.81
C PRO A 43 -0.22 1.42 5.63
N ILE A 44 -0.59 1.72 4.37
CA ILE A 44 -1.78 2.52 4.04
C ILE A 44 -3.04 1.73 4.41
N TYR A 45 -3.10 0.46 4.00
CA TYR A 45 -4.21 -0.43 4.31
C TYR A 45 -4.38 -0.64 5.83
N ASP A 46 -3.27 -0.88 6.54
CA ASP A 46 -3.30 -1.08 8.00
C ASP A 46 -3.84 0.15 8.73
N MET A 47 -3.41 1.36 8.34
CA MET A 47 -3.91 2.61 8.89
C MET A 47 -5.42 2.75 8.66
N LEU A 48 -5.87 2.55 7.42
CA LEU A 48 -7.29 2.61 7.06
C LEU A 48 -8.13 1.61 7.87
N ARG A 49 -7.65 0.38 8.01
CA ARG A 49 -8.33 -0.67 8.75
C ARG A 49 -8.52 -0.34 10.23
N VAL A 50 -7.53 0.30 10.86
CA VAL A 50 -7.63 0.70 12.26
C VAL A 50 -8.57 1.91 12.42
N THR A 51 -8.55 2.86 11.48
CA THR A 51 -9.45 4.03 11.50
C THR A 51 -10.90 3.67 11.19
N ASP A 52 -11.17 2.58 10.48
CA ASP A 52 -12.52 2.11 10.14
C ASP A 52 -13.18 1.29 11.26
N THR A 53 -12.59 1.28 12.46
CA THR A 53 -13.20 0.61 13.63
C THR A 53 -13.95 1.62 14.50
N ASP A 54 -15.03 1.18 15.17
CA ASP A 54 -15.78 1.99 16.14
C ASP A 54 -14.99 2.33 17.44
N LYS A 55 -13.69 2.05 17.45
CA LYS A 55 -12.81 2.39 18.58
C LYS A 55 -12.51 3.88 18.56
N LEU A 56 -12.29 4.46 19.74
CA LEU A 56 -11.87 5.85 19.91
C LEU A 56 -10.42 6.06 19.43
N THR A 57 -10.17 6.00 18.12
CA THR A 57 -8.85 6.12 17.50
C THR A 57 -8.56 7.55 17.01
N LEU A 58 -9.52 8.46 17.15
CA LEU A 58 -9.45 9.81 16.58
C LEU A 58 -8.21 10.61 17.01
N HIS A 59 -7.80 10.44 18.27
CA HIS A 59 -6.62 11.09 18.84
C HIS A 59 -5.29 10.52 18.29
N LEU A 60 -5.31 9.30 17.77
CA LEU A 60 -4.15 8.58 17.21
C LEU A 60 -3.97 8.80 15.71
N VAL A 61 -4.96 9.40 15.03
CA VAL A 61 -4.97 9.49 13.56
C VAL A 61 -3.73 10.21 13.03
N TYR A 62 -3.25 11.27 13.71
CA TYR A 62 -2.00 11.96 13.34
C TYR A 62 -0.77 11.05 13.49
N ASP A 63 -0.57 10.46 14.66
CA ASP A 63 0.57 9.56 14.93
C ASP A 63 0.59 8.35 13.97
N MET A 64 -0.60 7.80 13.67
CA MET A 64 -0.75 6.70 12.72
C MET A 64 -0.44 7.12 11.28
N TRP A 65 -0.84 8.33 10.90
CA TRP A 65 -0.58 8.88 9.57
C TRP A 65 0.91 9.13 9.35
N ASP A 66 1.59 9.76 10.31
CA ASP A 66 3.04 10.00 10.26
C ASP A 66 3.81 8.68 10.20
N THR A 67 3.44 7.72 11.04
CA THR A 67 4.04 6.38 11.04
C THR A 67 3.80 5.65 9.70
N MET A 68 2.61 5.82 9.10
CA MET A 68 2.29 5.24 7.80
C MET A 68 3.17 5.84 6.70
N ILE A 69 3.30 7.18 6.64
CA ILE A 69 4.15 7.87 5.66
C ILE A 69 5.60 7.39 5.77
N GLU A 70 6.16 7.31 6.97
CA GLU A 70 7.53 6.86 7.19
C GLU A 70 7.72 5.40 6.73
N LYS A 71 6.78 4.50 7.04
CA LYS A 71 6.84 3.10 6.57
C LYS A 71 6.77 2.99 5.05
N VAL A 72 5.92 3.78 4.40
CA VAL A 72 5.82 3.85 2.93
C VAL A 72 7.15 4.32 2.35
N ARG A 73 7.71 5.41 2.89
CA ARG A 73 9.00 5.97 2.47
C ARG A 73 10.12 4.95 2.55
N VAL A 74 10.30 4.33 3.71
CA VAL A 74 11.36 3.34 3.94
C VAL A 74 11.23 2.15 2.98
N THR A 75 9.99 1.69 2.73
CA THR A 75 9.75 0.57 1.82
C THR A 75 10.13 0.90 0.37
N ILE A 76 9.78 2.10 -0.08
CA ILE A 76 10.10 2.60 -1.43
C ILE A 76 11.62 2.79 -1.59
N LEU A 77 12.27 3.50 -0.66
CA LEU A 77 13.71 3.76 -0.73
C LEU A 77 14.52 2.47 -0.69
N ARG A 78 14.13 1.51 0.16
CA ARG A 78 14.78 0.20 0.23
C ARG A 78 14.67 -0.57 -1.09
N HIS A 79 13.51 -0.50 -1.75
CA HIS A 79 13.31 -1.14 -3.05
C HIS A 79 14.12 -0.46 -4.16
N GLU A 80 14.32 0.86 -4.09
CA GLU A 80 15.16 1.63 -5.01
C GLU A 80 16.67 1.51 -4.70
N GLY A 81 17.06 0.86 -3.59
CA GLY A 81 18.46 0.75 -3.17
C GLY A 81 19.06 2.07 -2.68
N LYS A 82 18.21 2.96 -2.17
CA LYS A 82 18.55 4.32 -1.75
C LYS A 82 18.71 4.45 -0.23
N GLU A 83 19.53 5.38 0.21
CA GLU A 83 19.66 5.74 1.63
C GLU A 83 18.49 6.61 2.10
N ALA A 84 18.30 6.71 3.42
CA ALA A 84 17.15 7.41 4.02
C ALA A 84 17.05 8.90 3.60
N ASN A 85 18.18 9.55 3.29
CA ASN A 85 18.23 10.95 2.88
C ASN A 85 18.19 11.16 1.36
N ASP A 86 18.15 10.09 0.57
CA ASP A 86 18.12 10.22 -0.88
C ASP A 86 16.74 10.63 -1.38
N GLN A 87 16.73 11.39 -2.47
CA GLN A 87 15.49 11.75 -3.16
C GLN A 87 14.97 10.58 -4.01
N SER A 88 13.66 10.39 -3.98
CA SER A 88 12.96 9.45 -4.86
C SER A 88 11.79 10.14 -5.53
N THR A 89 11.88 10.28 -6.86
CA THR A 89 10.82 10.87 -7.68
C THR A 89 9.52 10.07 -7.57
N PHE A 90 9.60 8.75 -7.39
CA PHE A 90 8.43 7.91 -7.16
C PHE A 90 7.82 8.18 -5.79
N TYR A 91 8.65 8.23 -4.73
CA TYR A 91 8.17 8.59 -3.41
C TYR A 91 7.53 9.99 -3.40
N ASP A 92 8.09 10.98 -4.09
CA ASP A 92 7.54 12.33 -4.14
C ASP A 92 6.11 12.34 -4.71
N VAL A 93 5.85 11.55 -5.76
CA VAL A 93 4.50 11.36 -6.31
C VAL A 93 3.59 10.69 -5.28
N VAL A 94 4.02 9.58 -4.66
CA VAL A 94 3.22 8.88 -3.64
C VAL A 94 2.91 9.80 -2.46
N TYR A 95 3.90 10.54 -1.97
CA TYR A 95 3.78 11.49 -0.88
C TYR A 95 2.78 12.60 -1.22
N SER A 96 2.83 13.17 -2.42
CA SER A 96 1.85 14.18 -2.85
C SER A 96 0.41 13.65 -2.82
N ILE A 97 0.19 12.41 -3.27
CA ILE A 97 -1.13 11.76 -3.25
C ILE A 97 -1.61 11.57 -1.80
N LEU A 98 -0.72 11.12 -0.91
CA LEU A 98 -1.03 10.94 0.51
C LEU A 98 -1.42 12.28 1.14
N ILE A 99 -0.63 13.34 0.95
CA ILE A 99 -0.92 14.67 1.50
C ILE A 99 -2.22 15.26 0.94
N ASP A 100 -2.48 15.12 -0.36
CA ASP A 100 -3.74 15.56 -0.97
C ASP A 100 -4.95 14.85 -0.35
N ARG A 101 -4.80 13.56 -0.07
CA ARG A 101 -5.85 12.78 0.60
C ARG A 101 -6.04 13.20 2.05
N TRP A 102 -4.95 13.43 2.78
CA TRP A 102 -4.96 13.90 4.16
C TRP A 102 -5.65 15.25 4.30
N THR A 103 -5.28 16.21 3.46
CA THR A 103 -5.79 17.58 3.51
C THR A 103 -7.30 17.62 3.33
N LYS A 104 -7.86 16.69 2.55
CA LYS A 104 -9.33 16.53 2.37
C LYS A 104 -10.02 15.87 3.56
N SER A 105 -9.29 15.08 4.36
CA SER A 105 -9.83 14.26 5.45
C SER A 105 -9.58 14.86 6.84
N CYS A 106 -8.72 15.88 6.93
CA CYS A 106 -8.39 16.58 8.15
C CYS A 106 -9.55 17.49 8.57
N THR A 107 -10.22 17.16 9.68
CA THR A 107 -11.30 17.97 10.25
C THR A 107 -10.84 18.64 11.55
N PRO A 108 -11.42 19.80 11.94
CA PRO A 108 -11.13 20.42 13.24
C PRO A 108 -11.36 19.48 14.44
N LEU A 109 -12.22 18.47 14.29
CA LEU A 109 -12.47 17.45 15.29
C LEU A 109 -11.24 16.54 15.51
N HIS A 110 -10.50 16.21 14.45
CA HIS A 110 -9.24 15.47 14.57
C HIS A 110 -8.21 16.27 15.36
N CYS A 111 -8.06 17.57 15.05
CA CYS A 111 -7.15 18.45 15.79
C CYS A 111 -7.52 18.51 17.28
N MET A 112 -8.82 18.69 17.58
CA MET A 112 -9.32 18.76 18.95
C MET A 112 -9.06 17.46 19.72
N ALA A 113 -9.37 16.30 19.12
CA ALA A 113 -9.13 15.00 19.77
C ALA A 113 -7.65 14.76 20.05
N HIS A 114 -6.76 15.17 19.13
CA HIS A 114 -5.32 15.08 19.35
C HIS A 114 -4.84 16.03 20.45
N SER A 115 -5.28 17.30 20.45
CA SER A 115 -4.88 18.27 21.48
C SER A 115 -5.42 17.95 22.88
N LEU A 116 -6.57 17.29 22.97
CA LEU A 116 -7.17 16.84 24.23
C LEU A 116 -6.59 15.51 24.74
N ASN A 117 -5.70 14.87 23.97
CA ASN A 117 -4.99 13.68 24.42
C ASN A 117 -3.91 14.06 25.45
N LEU A 118 -4.27 13.99 26.73
CA LEU A 118 -3.32 14.13 27.83
C LEU A 118 -2.41 12.90 27.85
N ARG A 119 -1.17 13.06 27.37
CA ARG A 119 -0.11 12.04 27.52
C ARG A 119 0.26 11.82 28.99
#